data_AF-A0A535TGU2-F1
#
_entry.id   AF-A0A535TGU2-F1
#
_cell.length_a   1.000
_cell.length_b   1.000
_cell.length_c   1.000
_cell.angle_alpha   90.00
_cell.angle_beta   90.00
_cell.angle_gamma   90.00
#
_symmetry.space_group_name_H-M   'P 1'
#
loop_
_entity.id
_entity.type
_entity.pdbx_description
1 polymer ?
#
loop_
_entity_poly.entity_id
_entity_poly.type
_entity_poly.pdbx_seq_one_letter_code
_entity_poly.pdbx_strand_id
1 'polypeptide(L)'
;MTRTKWIAVIAAFLGLVAVSALAIEGQQGCGNQTEASGCTRVLFIGNSYTYVNDLPAMFAELARSGGHRVETGMVAVGGSTLA
;
A
#
# COMPACT_ATOMS: atom_id res chain seq x y z
N MET A 1 -45.91 3.70 10.24
CA MET A 1 -45.19 2.49 9.76
C MET A 1 -43.92 2.80 8.95
N THR A 2 -43.59 4.06 8.66
CA THR A 2 -42.39 4.45 7.87
C THR A 2 -41.16 4.66 8.75
N ARG A 3 -41.26 5.35 9.88
CA ARG A 3 -40.11 5.73 10.73
C ARG A 3 -39.22 4.57 11.18
N THR A 4 -39.80 3.44 11.58
CA THR A 4 -39.05 2.25 12.03
C THR A 4 -38.25 1.57 10.91
N LYS A 5 -38.78 1.61 9.67
CA LYS A 5 -38.10 1.05 8.49
C LYS A 5 -36.89 1.91 8.10
N TRP A 6 -37.01 3.23 8.19
CA TRP A 6 -35.91 4.15 7.92
C TRP A 6 -34.79 4.05 8.97
N ILE A 7 -35.12 3.85 10.25
CA ILE A 7 -34.12 3.62 11.32
C ILE A 7 -33.32 2.34 11.04
N ALA A 8 -33.98 1.25 10.63
CA ALA A 8 -33.31 0.00 10.28
C ALA A 8 -32.37 0.15 9.07
N VAL A 9 -32.78 0.91 8.05
CA VAL A 9 -31.95 1.19 6.87
C VAL A 9 -30.72 2.00 7.24
N ILE A 10 -30.86 3.03 8.08
CA ILE A 10 -29.73 3.86 8.53
C ILE A 10 -28.74 3.05 9.36
N ALA A 11 -29.22 2.19 10.27
CA ALA A 11 -28.37 1.33 11.08
C ALA A 11 -27.58 0.33 10.21
N ALA A 12 -28.21 -0.25 9.19
CA ALA A 12 -27.54 -1.15 8.24
C ALA A 12 -26.45 -0.42 7.43
N PHE A 13 -26.73 0.82 6.99
CA PHE A 13 -25.76 1.63 6.26
C PHE A 13 -24.57 2.03 7.12
N LEU A 14 -24.80 2.46 8.37
CA LEU A 14 -23.73 2.78 9.32
C LEU A 14 -22.87 1.55 9.67
N GLY A 15 -23.51 0.38 9.83
CA GLY A 15 -22.79 -0.88 10.04
C GLY A 15 -21.90 -1.24 8.85
N LEU A 16 -22.39 -1.09 7.61
CA LEU A 16 -21.62 -1.38 6.40
C LEU A 16 -20.39 -0.46 6.25
N VAL A 17 -20.54 0.82 6.59
CA VAL A 17 -19.45 1.82 6.55
C VAL A 17 -18.38 1.55 7.62
N ALA A 18 -18.78 1.11 8.82
CA ALA A 18 -17.83 0.76 9.87
C ALA A 18 -17.01 -0.50 9.52
N VAL A 19 -17.64 -1.51 8.90
CA VAL A 19 -16.96 -2.73 8.45
C VAL A 19 -15.95 -2.46 7.34
N SER A 20 -16.27 -1.55 6.41
CA SER A 20 -15.32 -1.20 5.34
C SER A 20 -14.12 -0.38 5.85
N ALA A 21 -14.28 0.45 6.89
CA ALA A 21 -13.15 1.18 7.49
C ALA A 21 -12.07 0.25 8.08
N LEU A 22 -12.47 -0.86 8.70
CA LEU A 22 -11.57 -1.89 9.25
C LEU A 22 -10.76 -2.63 8.17
N ALA A 23 -11.23 -2.64 6.92
CA ALA A 23 -10.55 -3.31 5.81
C ALA A 23 -9.47 -2.44 5.13
N ILE A 24 -9.45 -1.12 5.36
CA ILE A 24 -8.62 -0.18 4.60
C ILE A 24 -7.29 0.16 5.32
N GLU A 25 -7.07 -0.32 6.55
CA GLU A 25 -5.83 -0.07 7.29
C GLU A 25 -4.56 -0.61 6.58
N GLY A 26 -4.69 -1.57 5.65
CA GLY A 26 -3.55 -2.23 4.99
C GLY A 26 -2.88 -1.45 3.85
N GLN A 27 -3.38 -0.29 3.42
CA GLN A 27 -2.90 0.39 2.19
C GLN A 27 -2.28 1.77 2.44
N GLN A 28 -1.74 2.03 3.63
CA GLN A 28 -1.11 3.31 3.94
C GLN A 28 0.25 3.43 3.21
N GLY A 29 0.22 3.86 1.95
CA GLY A 29 1.41 4.24 1.20
C GLY A 29 2.14 5.45 1.81
N CYS A 30 3.27 5.83 1.22
CA CYS A 30 3.94 7.07 1.56
C CYS A 30 3.18 8.23 0.94
N GLY A 31 2.32 8.89 1.74
CA GLY A 31 1.65 10.11 1.33
C GLY A 31 2.65 11.25 1.10
N ASN A 32 2.14 12.40 0.63
CA ASN A 32 2.94 13.57 0.25
C ASN A 32 3.53 14.34 1.44
N GLN A 33 3.79 13.66 2.56
CA GLN A 33 4.28 14.28 3.78
C GLN A 33 5.81 14.27 3.80
N THR A 34 6.35 15.48 3.80
CA THR A 34 7.76 15.88 3.95
C THR A 34 8.39 15.45 5.29
N GLU A 35 7.69 14.65 6.10
CA GLU A 35 8.21 14.00 7.29
C GLU A 35 9.13 12.84 6.86
N ALA A 36 10.42 13.15 6.68
CA ALA A 36 11.47 12.17 6.42
C ALA A 36 11.61 11.09 7.52
N SER A 37 10.92 11.26 8.65
CA SER A 37 10.93 10.40 9.83
C SER A 37 10.07 9.13 9.71
N GLY A 38 9.12 9.06 8.75
CA GLY A 38 8.07 8.03 8.77
C GLY A 38 7.93 7.15 7.52
N CYS A 39 8.68 7.40 6.44
CA CYS A 39 8.64 6.57 5.23
C CYS A 39 10.04 6.30 4.68
N THR A 40 10.37 5.03 4.54
CA THR A 40 11.62 4.59 3.91
C THR A 40 11.43 4.51 2.40
N ARG A 41 12.21 5.29 1.64
CA ARG A 41 12.23 5.25 0.18
C ARG A 41 13.44 4.47 -0.30
N VAL A 42 13.22 3.44 -1.10
CA VAL A 42 14.27 2.53 -1.57
C VAL A 42 14.30 2.53 -3.10
N LEU A 43 15.46 2.84 -3.68
CA LEU A 43 15.68 2.76 -5.12
C LEU A 43 16.43 1.47 -5.46
N PHE A 44 15.78 0.59 -6.22
CA PHE A 44 16.40 -0.62 -6.74
C PHE A 44 17.18 -0.29 -8.01
N ILE A 45 18.50 -0.40 -7.95
CA ILE A 45 19.38 -0.34 -9.12
C ILE A 45 19.72 -1.77 -9.53
N GLY A 46 19.41 -2.13 -10.77
CA GLY A 46 19.64 -3.50 -11.22
C GLY A 46 19.44 -3.69 -12.72
N ASN A 47 18.91 -4.86 -13.07
CA ASN A 47 18.80 -5.30 -14.45
C ASN A 47 17.56 -6.21 -14.64
N SER A 48 17.60 -7.10 -15.63
CA SER A 48 16.54 -8.07 -15.90
C SER A 48 16.15 -8.91 -14.70
N TYR A 49 17.08 -9.26 -13.82
CA TYR A 49 16.77 -10.00 -12.60
C TYR A 49 15.90 -9.19 -11.62
N THR A 50 15.97 -7.86 -11.68
CA THR A 50 15.18 -6.97 -10.84
C THR A 50 13.79 -6.71 -11.42
N TYR A 51 13.67 -6.38 -12.71
CA TYR A 51 12.38 -6.00 -13.29
C TYR A 51 11.50 -7.18 -13.68
N VAL A 52 12.06 -8.29 -14.16
CA VAL A 52 11.24 -9.44 -14.60
C VAL A 52 10.54 -10.10 -13.40
N ASN A 53 11.18 -10.09 -12.23
CA ASN A 53 10.63 -10.67 -11.00
C ASN A 53 9.83 -9.66 -10.16
N ASP A 54 9.76 -8.40 -10.59
CA ASP A 54 9.19 -7.29 -9.81
C ASP A 54 9.64 -7.28 -8.33
N LEU A 55 10.96 -7.42 -8.14
CA LEU A 55 11.56 -7.41 -6.80
C LEU A 55 11.21 -6.16 -5.98
N PRO A 56 11.11 -4.94 -6.58
CA PRO A 56 10.69 -3.76 -5.84
C PRO A 56 9.28 -3.89 -5.25
N ALA A 57 8.31 -4.47 -5.97
CA ALA A 57 6.96 -4.67 -5.44
C ALA A 57 6.93 -5.74 -4.35
N MET A 58 7.57 -6.89 -4.61
CA MET A 58 7.66 -7.99 -3.62
C MET A 58 8.27 -7.52 -2.29
N PHE A 59 9.35 -6.74 -2.35
CA PHE A 59 9.97 -6.18 -1.15
C PHE A 59 9.03 -5.21 -0.43
N ALA A 60 8.34 -4.32 -1.15
CA ALA A 60 7.42 -3.35 -0.57
C ALA A 60 6.24 -4.04 0.14
N GLU A 61 5.68 -5.09 -0.44
CA GLU A 61 4.62 -5.90 0.16
C GLU A 61 5.09 -6.60 1.43
N LEU A 62 6.26 -7.25 1.38
CA LEU A 62 6.84 -7.90 2.54
C LEU A 62 7.12 -6.91 3.67
N ALA A 63 7.72 -5.75 3.36
CA ALA A 63 8.01 -4.72 4.34
C ALA A 63 6.72 -4.19 5.00
N ARG A 64 5.67 -3.95 4.22
CA ARG A 64 4.36 -3.51 4.74
C ARG A 64 3.70 -4.56 5.62
N SER A 65 3.84 -5.85 5.30
CA SER A 65 3.37 -6.93 6.18
C SER A 65 4.06 -6.92 7.55
N GLY A 66 5.31 -6.42 7.61
CA GLY A 66 6.05 -6.19 8.84
C GLY A 66 5.76 -4.85 9.53
N GLY A 67 4.78 -4.07 9.07
CA GLY A 67 4.44 -2.75 9.61
C GLY A 67 5.37 -1.63 9.17
N HIS A 68 6.25 -1.87 8.19
CA HIS A 68 7.13 -0.83 7.65
C HIS A 68 6.47 -0.05 6.53
N ARG A 69 6.50 1.28 6.65
CA ARG A 69 6.07 2.20 5.60
C ARG A 69 7.20 2.37 4.59
N VAL A 70 7.08 1.66 3.47
CA VAL A 70 8.08 1.63 2.41
C VAL A 70 7.48 2.05 1.07
N GLU A 71 8.26 2.81 0.32
CA GLU A 71 8.05 3.14 -1.08
C GLU A 71 9.27 2.67 -1.87
N THR A 72 9.03 2.02 -3.01
CA THR A 72 10.08 1.51 -3.88
C THR A 72 10.03 2.15 -5.25
N GLY A 73 11.19 2.41 -5.81
CA GLY A 73 11.38 2.76 -7.21
C GLY A 73 12.41 1.85 -7.85
N MET A 74 12.55 1.89 -9.18
CA MET A 74 13.57 1.10 -9.86
C MET A 74 14.23 1.82 -11.03
N VAL A 75 15.52 1.55 -11.20
CA VAL A 75 16.28 1.76 -12.42
C VAL A 75 16.90 0.43 -12.79
N ALA A 76 16.27 -0.27 -13.74
CA ALA A 76 16.70 -1.59 -14.15
C ALA A 76 16.66 -1.71 -15.67
N VAL A 77 17.83 -1.83 -16.30
CA VAL A 77 17.96 -2.01 -17.75
C VAL A 77 18.33 -3.47 -18.02
N GLY A 78 17.62 -4.10 -18.96
CA GLY A 78 17.85 -5.50 -19.32
C GLY A 78 19.30 -5.73 -19.76
N GLY A 79 19.93 -6.79 -19.24
CA GLY A 79 21.30 -7.17 -19.60
C GLY A 79 22.42 -6.30 -19.02
N SER A 80 22.13 -5.29 -18.20
CA SER A 80 23.18 -4.46 -17.58
C SER A 80 24.08 -5.23 -16.61
N THR A 81 25.37 -4.90 -16.64
CA THR A 81 26.44 -5.40 -15.75
C THR A 81 27.20 -4.24 -15.12
N LEU A 82 27.94 -4.52 -14.05
CA LEU A 82 28.93 -3.58 -13.49
C LEU A 82 30.25 -3.70 -14.26
N ALA A 83 31.07 -2.65 -14.23
CA ALA A 83 32.36 -2.57 -14.91
C ALA A 83 33.49 -3.26 -14.13
#